data_AF-A0A6C0KSZ7-F1
#
_entry.id   AF-A0A6C0KSZ7-F1
#
_cell.length_a   1.000
_cell.length_b   1.000
_cell.length_c   1.000
_cell.angle_alpha   90.00
_cell.angle_beta   90.00
_cell.angle_gamma   90.00
#
_symmetry.space_group_name_H-M   'P 1'
#
loop_
_entity.id
_entity.type
_entity.pdbx_description
1 polymer ?
#
loop_
_entity_poly.entity_id
_entity_poly.type
_entity_poly.pdbx_seq_one_letter_code
_entity_poly.pdbx_strand_id
1 'polypeptide(L)'
;MKFVEQDHILHVIYDRDEGLPEFILTICDKYEGKIPKRIGSNFPMDFVKKMFPSHPLLKYNAKYVIAYQKGDITTKKHEMCHAAFYLDVSYRQRIETMWASFSLAYQKKVHDILQKMKYPNEPQLLLDEFQAYYFTEKPNFFGKES
;
A
#
# COMPACT_ATOMS: atom_id res chain seq x y z
N MET A 1 9.12 -13.65 12.25
CA MET A 1 9.07 -13.24 10.81
C MET A 1 9.27 -14.37 9.78
N LYS A 2 8.51 -14.35 8.65
CA LYS A 2 8.56 -15.27 7.50
C LYS A 2 8.54 -14.51 6.17
N PHE A 3 9.28 -14.99 5.16
CA PHE A 3 9.27 -14.47 3.79
C PHE A 3 8.65 -15.50 2.84
N VAL A 4 7.73 -15.07 1.97
CA VAL A 4 7.09 -15.93 0.97
C VAL A 4 7.00 -15.18 -0.35
N GLU A 5 7.50 -15.77 -1.43
CA GLU A 5 7.30 -15.24 -2.79
C GLU A 5 6.09 -15.92 -3.43
N GLN A 6 5.17 -15.12 -3.96
CA GLN A 6 3.99 -15.61 -4.66
C GLN A 6 3.55 -14.56 -5.68
N ASP A 7 3.24 -14.96 -6.92
CA ASP A 7 2.67 -14.08 -7.95
C ASP A 7 3.48 -12.78 -8.19
N HIS A 8 4.82 -12.87 -8.14
CA HIS A 8 5.76 -11.73 -8.21
C HIS A 8 5.71 -10.76 -7.03
N ILE A 9 5.06 -11.13 -5.93
CA ILE A 9 4.97 -10.37 -4.69
C ILE A 9 5.78 -11.10 -3.61
N LEU A 10 6.63 -10.35 -2.90
CA LEU A 10 7.28 -10.82 -1.69
C LEU A 10 6.42 -10.43 -0.49
N HIS A 11 5.88 -11.44 0.20
CA HIS A 11 5.18 -11.29 1.46
C HIS A 11 6.17 -11.35 2.62
N VAL A 12 6.27 -10.26 3.37
CA VAL A 12 7.00 -10.16 4.63
C VAL A 12 5.99 -10.26 5.78
N ILE A 13 5.95 -11.43 6.43
CA ILE A 13 4.95 -11.75 7.44
C ILE A 13 5.63 -11.70 8.80
N TYR A 14 5.28 -10.72 9.63
CA TYR A 14 5.88 -10.54 10.95
C TYR A 14 4.91 -10.91 12.08
N ASP A 15 5.43 -11.30 13.24
CA ASP A 15 4.61 -11.64 14.40
C ASP A 15 4.26 -10.36 15.19
N ARG A 16 3.09 -10.32 15.86
CA ARG A 16 2.58 -9.09 16.51
C ARG A 16 3.61 -8.42 17.42
N ASP A 17 4.27 -9.22 18.24
CA ASP A 17 5.17 -8.74 19.29
C ASP A 17 6.50 -8.19 18.73
N GLU A 18 6.84 -8.53 17.48
CA GLU A 18 8.03 -8.02 16.79
C GLU A 18 7.79 -6.63 16.17
N GLY A 19 6.53 -6.28 15.90
CA GLY A 19 6.19 -5.11 15.10
C GLY A 19 6.74 -5.18 13.67
N LEU A 20 6.56 -4.10 12.91
CA LEU A 20 7.13 -4.02 11.56
C LEU A 20 8.66 -3.89 11.66
N PRO A 21 9.46 -4.72 10.96
CA PRO A 21 10.91 -4.67 11.07
C PRO A 21 11.50 -3.31 10.66
N GLU A 22 12.51 -2.84 11.38
CA GLU A 22 13.11 -1.50 11.17
C GLU A 22 13.63 -1.28 9.74
N PHE A 23 14.17 -2.32 9.09
CA PHE A 23 14.63 -2.21 7.71
C PHE A 23 13.47 -2.03 6.72
N ILE A 24 12.29 -2.63 6.99
CA ILE A 24 11.08 -2.40 6.20
C ILE A 24 10.63 -0.95 6.42
N LEU A 25 10.57 -0.50 7.68
CA LEU A 25 10.19 0.88 8.02
C LEU A 25 11.11 1.90 7.33
N THR A 26 12.42 1.66 7.32
CA THR A 26 13.41 2.51 6.65
C THR A 26 13.13 2.67 5.15
N ILE A 27 12.77 1.56 4.48
CA ILE A 27 12.42 1.60 3.05
C ILE A 27 11.11 2.37 2.84
N CYS A 28 10.09 2.12 3.66
CA CYS A 28 8.79 2.78 3.56
C CYS A 28 8.89 4.29 3.80
N ASP A 29 9.61 4.70 4.84
CA ASP A 29 9.86 6.10 5.15
C ASP A 29 10.61 6.81 4.01
N LYS A 30 11.46 6.08 3.28
CA LYS A 30 12.14 6.62 2.11
C LYS A 30 11.24 6.68 0.88
N TYR A 31 10.29 5.75 0.73
CA TYR A 31 9.40 5.62 -0.42
C TYR A 31 8.21 6.59 -0.35
N GLU A 32 7.52 6.62 0.79
CA GLU A 32 6.25 7.36 1.00
C GLU A 32 6.38 8.48 2.03
N GLY A 33 7.50 8.54 2.76
CA GLY A 33 7.62 9.42 3.92
C GLY A 33 7.16 8.78 5.22
N LYS A 34 7.34 9.52 6.32
CA LYS A 34 7.08 9.02 7.67
C LYS A 34 5.58 9.00 7.97
N ILE A 35 5.04 7.80 8.16
CA ILE A 35 3.66 7.58 8.60
C ILE A 35 3.70 6.95 9.99
N PRO A 36 3.05 7.55 11.01
CA PRO A 36 3.07 7.00 12.36
C PRO A 36 2.25 5.71 12.46
N LYS A 37 2.77 4.73 13.21
CA LYS A 37 2.08 3.47 13.55
C LYS A 37 1.65 2.61 12.34
N ARG A 38 2.54 2.44 11.35
CA ARG A 38 2.32 1.53 10.21
C ARG A 38 2.02 0.10 10.70
N ILE A 39 0.86 -0.43 10.31
CA ILE A 39 0.43 -1.83 10.54
C ILE A 39 0.67 -2.67 9.28
N GLY A 40 0.55 -2.05 8.12
CA GLY A 40 0.93 -2.63 6.83
C GLY A 40 1.93 -1.74 6.13
N SER A 41 2.60 -2.29 5.12
CA SER A 41 3.55 -1.54 4.31
C SER A 41 3.74 -2.20 2.96
N ASN A 42 4.00 -1.38 1.95
CA ASN A 42 4.27 -1.84 0.60
C ASN A 42 5.32 -0.96 -0.08
N PHE A 43 6.01 -1.53 -1.07
CA PHE A 43 6.89 -0.79 -1.96
C PHE A 43 7.32 -1.65 -3.15
N PRO A 44 7.65 -1.02 -4.29
CA PRO A 44 8.15 -1.74 -5.45
C PRO A 44 9.60 -2.21 -5.25
N MET A 45 9.92 -3.41 -5.71
CA MET A 45 11.28 -3.96 -5.61
C MET A 45 12.30 -3.15 -6.41
N ASP A 46 11.87 -2.52 -7.51
CA ASP A 46 12.74 -1.65 -8.30
C ASP A 46 13.17 -0.38 -7.54
N PHE A 47 12.34 0.11 -6.63
CA PHE A 47 12.75 1.17 -5.69
C PHE A 47 13.83 0.67 -4.73
N VAL A 48 13.69 -0.55 -4.20
CA VAL A 48 14.72 -1.16 -3.34
C VAL A 48 16.03 -1.31 -4.10
N LYS A 49 16.00 -1.82 -5.33
CA LYS A 49 17.20 -1.96 -6.19
C LYS A 49 17.91 -0.62 -6.39
N LYS A 50 17.15 0.45 -6.62
CA LYS A 50 17.67 1.80 -6.87
C LYS A 50 18.23 2.46 -5.61
N MET A 51 17.52 2.37 -4.50
CA MET A 51 17.81 3.15 -3.29
C MET A 51 18.64 2.38 -2.26
N PHE A 52 18.60 1.05 -2.30
CA PHE A 52 19.26 0.16 -1.36
C PHE A 52 19.88 -1.04 -2.12
N PRO A 53 20.88 -0.82 -3.01
CA PRO A 53 21.39 -1.82 -3.95
C PRO A 53 22.04 -3.07 -3.33
N SER A 54 22.35 -3.03 -2.02
CA SER A 54 22.91 -4.16 -1.27
C SER A 54 21.90 -4.78 -0.29
N HIS A 55 20.61 -4.43 -0.40
CA HIS A 55 19.61 -4.84 0.58
C HIS A 55 19.32 -6.35 0.49
N PRO A 56 19.17 -7.07 1.63
CA PRO A 56 18.91 -8.52 1.63
C PRO A 56 17.63 -8.95 0.90
N LEU A 57 16.67 -8.04 0.72
CA LEU A 57 15.45 -8.32 -0.05
C LEU A 57 15.72 -8.56 -1.54
N LEU A 58 16.85 -8.09 -2.06
CA LEU A 58 17.20 -8.23 -3.47
C LEU A 58 17.56 -9.67 -3.88
N LYS A 59 17.67 -10.59 -2.91
CA LYS A 59 17.83 -12.03 -3.20
C LYS A 59 16.54 -12.69 -3.70
N TYR A 60 15.39 -12.02 -3.53
CA TYR A 60 14.08 -12.50 -3.94
C TYR A 60 13.77 -12.00 -5.36
N ASN A 61 13.22 -12.87 -6.21
CA ASN A 61 12.75 -12.55 -7.56
C ASN A 61 11.31 -12.01 -7.55
N ALA A 62 11.05 -11.01 -6.69
CA ALA A 62 9.79 -10.31 -6.62
C ALA A 62 9.86 -8.94 -7.32
N LYS A 63 8.71 -8.47 -7.81
CA LYS A 63 8.54 -7.13 -8.38
C LYS A 63 7.99 -6.14 -7.37
N TYR A 64 7.29 -6.63 -6.35
CA TYR A 64 6.64 -5.82 -5.33
C TYR A 64 6.77 -6.48 -3.96
N VAL A 65 6.78 -5.68 -2.89
CA VAL A 65 6.88 -6.16 -1.52
C VAL A 65 5.66 -5.69 -0.76
N ILE A 66 5.09 -6.60 0.03
CA ILE A 66 4.07 -6.26 1.03
C ILE A 66 4.46 -6.81 2.39
N ALA A 67 4.19 -6.07 3.45
CA ALA A 67 4.44 -6.47 4.83
C ALA A 67 3.16 -6.34 5.64
N TYR A 68 2.84 -7.37 6.42
CA TYR A 68 1.64 -7.41 7.25
C TYR A 68 1.82 -8.36 8.44
N GLN A 69 1.07 -8.09 9.51
CA GLN A 69 1.10 -8.92 10.69
C GLN A 69 0.48 -10.30 10.42
N LYS A 70 1.11 -11.36 10.94
CA LYS A 70 0.57 -12.72 10.88
C LYS A 70 -0.83 -12.76 11.49
N GLY A 71 -1.76 -13.34 10.74
CA GLY A 71 -3.18 -13.45 11.13
C GLY A 71 -4.03 -12.21 10.83
N ASP A 72 -3.42 -11.08 10.44
CA ASP A 72 -4.16 -9.88 10.04
C ASP A 72 -4.61 -9.98 8.58
N ILE A 73 -5.81 -10.52 8.38
CA ILE A 73 -6.40 -10.73 7.07
C ILE A 73 -6.77 -9.40 6.40
N THR A 74 -7.19 -8.40 7.18
CA THR A 74 -7.64 -7.11 6.66
C THR A 74 -6.46 -6.35 6.09
N THR A 75 -5.38 -6.19 6.87
CA THR A 75 -4.15 -5.56 6.37
C THR A 75 -3.58 -6.34 5.19
N LYS A 76 -3.55 -7.67 5.24
CA LYS A 76 -3.11 -8.47 4.08
C LYS A 76 -3.90 -8.13 2.81
N LYS A 77 -5.24 -8.05 2.89
CA LYS A 77 -6.08 -7.70 1.74
C LYS A 77 -5.79 -6.29 1.24
N HIS A 78 -5.60 -5.34 2.16
CA HIS A 78 -5.26 -3.96 1.84
C HIS A 78 -3.94 -3.87 1.08
N GLU A 79 -2.87 -4.51 1.58
CA GLU A 79 -1.58 -4.50 0.89
C GLU A 79 -1.61 -5.24 -0.45
N MET A 80 -2.44 -6.28 -0.58
CA MET A 80 -2.65 -6.95 -1.87
C MET A 80 -3.31 -6.03 -2.91
N CYS A 81 -4.16 -5.09 -2.49
CA CYS A 81 -4.72 -4.09 -3.40
C CYS A 81 -3.63 -3.17 -3.95
N HIS A 82 -2.67 -2.72 -3.14
CA HIS A 82 -1.51 -1.94 -3.61
C HIS A 82 -0.66 -2.73 -4.61
N ALA A 83 -0.39 -4.00 -4.31
CA ALA A 83 0.34 -4.88 -5.21
C ALA A 83 -0.38 -5.05 -6.56
N ALA A 84 -1.70 -5.24 -6.55
CA ALA A 84 -2.51 -5.33 -7.76
C ALA A 84 -2.47 -4.01 -8.56
N PHE A 85 -2.63 -2.87 -7.89
CA PHE A 85 -2.53 -1.54 -8.49
C PHE A 85 -1.17 -1.30 -9.15
N TYR A 86 -0.08 -1.78 -8.53
CA TYR A 86 1.25 -1.67 -9.08
C TYR A 86 1.52 -2.64 -10.25
N LEU A 87 1.11 -3.90 -10.14
CA LEU A 87 1.51 -4.96 -11.07
C LEU A 87 0.57 -5.12 -12.29
N ASP A 88 -0.72 -4.84 -12.12
CA ASP A 88 -1.72 -4.97 -13.17
C ASP A 88 -2.13 -3.60 -13.73
N VAL A 89 -1.59 -3.26 -14.89
CA VAL A 89 -1.88 -2.02 -15.62
C VAL A 89 -3.36 -1.91 -15.97
N SER A 90 -4.02 -3.02 -16.31
CA SER A 90 -5.45 -3.02 -16.64
C SER A 90 -6.30 -2.75 -15.41
N TYR A 91 -5.93 -3.31 -14.24
CA TYR A 91 -6.56 -2.98 -12.96
C TYR A 91 -6.38 -1.50 -12.63
N ARG A 92 -5.16 -0.96 -12.73
CA ARG A 92 -4.88 0.46 -12.49
C ARG A 92 -5.76 1.37 -13.34
N GLN A 93 -5.85 1.11 -14.64
CA GLN A 93 -6.69 1.90 -15.56
C GLN A 93 -8.17 1.86 -15.17
N ARG A 94 -8.68 0.72 -14.71
CA ARG A 94 -10.07 0.63 -14.20
C ARG A 94 -10.26 1.49 -12.96
N ILE A 95 -9.30 1.50 -12.04
CA ILE A 95 -9.34 2.35 -10.84
C ILE A 95 -9.29 3.83 -11.21
N GLU A 96 -8.39 4.23 -12.11
CA GLU A 96 -8.29 5.61 -12.59
C GLU A 96 -9.61 6.07 -13.25
N THR A 97 -10.21 5.20 -14.06
CA THR A 97 -11.51 5.47 -14.70
C THR A 97 -12.64 5.62 -13.67
N MET A 98 -12.69 4.70 -12.69
CA MET A 98 -13.65 4.76 -11.59
C MET A 98 -13.46 6.03 -10.77
N TRP A 99 -12.22 6.38 -10.43
CA TRP A 99 -11.89 7.58 -9.68
C TRP A 99 -12.36 8.84 -10.43
N ALA A 100 -12.07 8.92 -11.72
CA ALA A 100 -12.47 10.02 -12.60
C ALA A 100 -14.00 10.13 -12.76
N SER A 101 -14.76 9.05 -12.53
CA SER A 101 -16.22 9.07 -12.60
C SER A 101 -16.89 9.74 -11.40
N PHE A 102 -16.19 9.83 -10.26
CA PHE A 102 -16.72 10.50 -9.07
C PHE A 102 -16.71 12.02 -9.21
N SER A 103 -17.65 12.67 -8.52
CA SER A 103 -17.67 14.14 -8.45
C SER A 103 -16.40 14.72 -7.82
N LEU A 104 -15.98 15.92 -8.26
CA LEU A 104 -14.83 16.63 -7.67
C LEU A 104 -15.02 16.87 -6.17
N ALA A 105 -16.25 17.08 -5.71
CA ALA A 105 -16.57 17.22 -4.30
C ALA A 105 -16.28 15.94 -3.51
N TYR A 106 -16.65 14.78 -4.08
CA TYR A 106 -16.35 13.48 -3.47
C TYR A 106 -14.86 13.17 -3.49
N GLN A 107 -14.18 13.40 -4.61
CA GLN A 107 -12.72 13.22 -4.70
C GLN A 107 -11.99 14.08 -3.65
N LYS A 108 -12.38 15.35 -3.50
CA LYS A 108 -11.84 16.23 -2.47
C LYS A 108 -12.10 15.69 -1.06
N LYS A 109 -13.31 15.21 -0.78
CA LYS A 109 -13.67 14.63 0.53
C LYS A 109 -12.80 13.43 0.86
N VAL A 110 -12.57 12.53 -0.09
CA VAL A 110 -11.68 11.37 0.08
C VAL A 110 -10.25 11.82 0.37
N HIS A 111 -9.71 12.77 -0.40
CA HIS A 111 -8.38 13.34 -0.14
C HIS A 111 -8.28 13.96 1.26
N ASP A 112 -9.29 14.74 1.68
CA ASP A 112 -9.33 15.35 3.02
C ASP A 112 -9.32 14.27 4.13
N ILE A 113 -9.97 13.12 3.92
CA ILE A 113 -9.97 11.99 4.86
C ILE A 113 -8.57 11.36 4.92
N LEU A 114 -7.98 11.03 3.78
CA LEU A 114 -6.64 10.41 3.71
C LEU A 114 -5.55 11.32 4.31
N GLN A 115 -5.61 12.63 4.06
CA GLN A 115 -4.69 13.59 4.68
C GLN A 115 -4.87 13.67 6.21
N LYS A 116 -6.11 13.56 6.73
CA LYS A 116 -6.35 13.46 8.18
C LYS A 116 -5.74 12.20 8.78
N MET A 117 -5.66 11.12 7.99
CA MET A 117 -4.95 9.88 8.33
C MET A 117 -3.42 9.99 8.19
N LYS A 118 -2.91 11.18 7.86
CA LYS A 118 -1.48 11.53 7.74
C LYS A 118 -0.79 11.02 6.48
N TYR A 119 -1.54 10.64 5.45
CA TYR A 119 -0.96 10.40 4.13
C TYR A 119 -0.48 11.70 3.47
N PRO A 120 0.66 11.69 2.75
CA PRO A 120 1.13 12.83 1.99
C PRO A 120 0.11 13.31 0.95
N ASN A 121 0.10 14.61 0.65
CA ASN A 121 -0.76 15.18 -0.39
C ASN A 121 -0.17 14.97 -1.79
N GLU A 122 0.01 13.71 -2.19
CA GLU A 122 0.53 13.30 -3.48
C GLU A 122 -0.56 12.54 -4.26
N PRO A 123 -1.08 13.08 -5.39
CA PRO A 123 -2.28 12.54 -6.03
C PRO A 123 -2.24 11.05 -6.36
N GLN A 124 -1.09 10.53 -6.80
CA GLN A 124 -0.94 9.11 -7.15
C GLN A 124 -0.93 8.21 -5.91
N LEU A 125 -0.30 8.66 -4.82
CA LEU A 125 -0.33 7.96 -3.54
C LEU A 125 -1.75 7.94 -2.98
N LEU A 126 -2.43 9.09 -3.00
CA LEU A 126 -3.81 9.19 -2.52
C LEU A 126 -4.78 8.33 -3.32
N LEU A 127 -4.57 8.17 -4.64
CA LEU A 127 -5.36 7.28 -5.47
C LEU A 127 -5.13 5.79 -5.12
N ASP A 128 -3.88 5.41 -4.86
CA ASP A 128 -3.52 4.05 -4.45
C ASP A 128 -4.10 3.71 -3.06
N GLU A 129 -4.00 4.63 -2.10
CA GLU A 129 -4.64 4.50 -0.79
C GLU A 129 -6.17 4.45 -0.90
N PHE A 130 -6.76 5.32 -1.73
CA PHE A 130 -8.20 5.33 -1.98
C PHE A 130 -8.68 3.94 -2.43
N GLN A 131 -8.06 3.35 -3.45
CA GLN A 131 -8.53 2.07 -3.97
C GLN A 131 -8.35 0.95 -2.94
N ALA A 132 -7.25 0.93 -2.20
CA ALA A 132 -7.02 -0.08 -1.17
C ALA A 132 -8.11 -0.01 -0.09
N TYR A 133 -8.40 1.17 0.46
CA TYR A 133 -9.50 1.33 1.43
C TYR A 133 -10.87 1.05 0.81
N TYR A 134 -11.14 1.52 -0.41
CA TYR A 134 -12.45 1.37 -1.06
C TYR A 134 -12.87 -0.09 -1.22
N PHE A 135 -11.92 -0.99 -1.53
CA PHE A 135 -12.20 -2.42 -1.72
C PHE A 135 -12.04 -3.28 -0.46
N THR A 136 -11.46 -2.76 0.61
CA THR A 136 -11.18 -3.54 1.82
C THR A 136 -12.00 -3.12 3.04
N GLU A 137 -12.41 -1.86 3.10
CA GLU A 137 -13.23 -1.34 4.17
C GLU A 137 -14.73 -1.45 3.88
N LYS A 138 -15.53 -1.10 4.89
CA LYS A 138 -17.00 -1.05 4.73
C LYS A 138 -17.39 -0.01 3.67
N PRO A 139 -18.50 -0.22 2.92
CA PRO A 139 -18.91 0.66 1.83
C PRO A 139 -19.08 2.15 2.18
N ASN A 140 -19.24 2.48 3.46
CA ASN A 140 -19.40 3.84 3.95
C ASN A 140 -18.12 4.44 4.56
N PHE A 141 -16.95 3.83 4.36
CA PHE A 141 -15.68 4.30 4.90
C PHE A 141 -15.39 5.76 4.52
N PHE A 142 -15.54 6.09 3.24
CA PHE A 142 -15.44 7.47 2.73
C PHE A 142 -16.78 8.24 2.77
N GLY A 143 -17.81 7.65 3.37
CA GLY A 143 -19.20 8.11 3.32
C GLY A 143 -19.82 7.97 1.91
N LYS A 144 -21.02 8.52 1.72
CA LYS A 144 -21.71 8.49 0.43
C LYS A 144 -21.16 9.55 -0.53
N GLU A 145 -21.20 9.22 -1.82
CA GLU A 145 -21.20 10.21 -2.89
C GLU A 145 -22.52 10.98 -2.79
N SER A 146 -22.41 12.29 -2.58
CA SER A 146 -23.52 13.23 -2.38
C SER A 146 -23.61 14.19 -3.55
#